data_AF-A0A1G9ZIW4-F1
#
_entry.id   AF-A0A1G9ZIW4-F1
#
_cell.length_a   1.000
_cell.length_b   1.000
_cell.length_c   1.000
_cell.angle_alpha   90.00
_cell.angle_beta   90.00
_cell.angle_gamma   90.00
#
_symmetry.space_group_name_H-M   'P 1'
#
loop_
_entity.id
_entity.type
_entity.pdbx_description
1 polymer ?
#
loop_
_entity_poly.entity_id
_entity_poly.type
_entity_poly.pdbx_seq_one_letter_code
_entity_poly.pdbx_strand_id
1 'polypeptide(L)'
;MKQQSWIIISIIFAVLIAIFAVINVEAVEVDFLFITTDVPLILVILISVLMGALLIVGFSFSKIYQLQRQVKSLKEEKRQINEGPDSYHLPDDDTDEPHSNDLNGS
;
A
#
# COMPACT_ATOMS: atom_id res chain seq x y z
N MET A 1 -13.50 -3.76 -6.82
CA MET A 1 -13.72 -2.47 -7.53
C MET A 1 -12.95 -1.28 -6.93
N LYS A 2 -12.94 -1.07 -5.59
CA LYS A 2 -12.22 0.06 -4.94
C LYS A 2 -10.72 0.20 -5.31
N GLN A 3 -9.97 -0.90 -5.42
CA GLN A 3 -8.53 -0.88 -5.73
C GLN A 3 -8.24 -0.44 -7.17
N GLN A 4 -9.11 -0.77 -8.13
CA GLN A 4 -8.95 -0.35 -9.53
C GLN A 4 -9.15 1.17 -9.68
N SER A 5 -10.07 1.76 -8.93
CA SER A 5 -10.26 3.22 -8.92
C SER A 5 -9.00 3.98 -8.52
N TRP A 6 -8.21 3.46 -7.57
CA TRP A 6 -6.92 4.06 -7.18
C TRP A 6 -5.89 4.05 -8.31
N ILE A 7 -5.88 3.02 -9.14
CA ILE A 7 -4.97 2.93 -10.30
C ILE A 7 -5.32 4.02 -11.31
N ILE A 8 -6.61 4.16 -11.66
CA ILE A 8 -7.08 5.20 -12.60
C ILE A 8 -6.71 6.59 -12.07
N ILE A 9 -6.96 6.86 -10.78
CA ILE A 9 -6.63 8.14 -10.15
C ILE A 9 -5.13 8.40 -10.20
N SER A 10 -4.30 7.39 -9.94
CA SER A 10 -2.84 7.52 -9.99
C SER A 10 -2.33 7.83 -11.40
N ILE A 11 -2.94 7.25 -12.43
CA ILE A 11 -2.59 7.55 -13.83
C ILE A 11 -2.94 9.00 -14.16
N ILE A 12 -4.15 9.45 -13.82
CA ILE A 12 -4.57 10.84 -14.03
C ILE A 12 -3.59 11.80 -13.33
N PHE A 13 -3.22 11.49 -12.08
CA PHE A 13 -2.28 12.29 -11.32
C PHE A 13 -0.87 12.29 -11.93
N ALA A 14 -0.39 11.15 -12.42
CA ALA A 14 0.89 11.05 -13.11
C ALA A 14 0.93 11.90 -14.38
N VAL A 15 -0.16 11.92 -15.17
CA VAL A 15 -0.29 12.80 -16.35
C VAL A 15 -0.24 14.27 -15.93
N LEU A 16 -0.94 14.66 -14.86
CA LEU A 16 -0.88 16.03 -14.34
C LEU A 16 0.54 16.43 -13.94
N ILE A 17 1.25 15.58 -13.19
CA ILE A 17 2.66 15.82 -12.82
C ILE A 17 3.53 15.97 -14.07
N ALA A 18 3.36 15.11 -15.08
CA ALA A 18 4.13 15.17 -16.31
C ALA A 18 3.90 16.48 -17.07
N ILE A 19 2.64 16.95 -17.16
CA ILE A 19 2.30 18.25 -17.75
C ILE A 19 3.01 19.38 -16.98
N PHE A 20 2.92 19.36 -15.65
CA PHE A 20 3.63 20.34 -14.81
C PHE A 20 5.14 20.33 -15.05
N ALA A 21 5.74 19.15 -15.20
CA ALA A 21 7.17 19.02 -15.46
C ALA A 21 7.59 19.59 -16.81
N VAL A 22 6.77 19.41 -17.85
CA VAL A 22 7.05 19.97 -19.18
C VAL A 22 6.87 21.49 -19.20
N ILE A 23 5.80 22.01 -18.59
CA ILE A 23 5.54 23.46 -18.58
C ILE A 23 6.57 24.21 -17.72
N ASN A 24 7.04 23.60 -16.63
CA ASN A 24 7.99 24.21 -15.70
C ASN A 24 9.42 23.69 -15.92
N VAL A 25 9.76 23.30 -17.16
CA VAL A 25 11.13 22.89 -17.55
C VAL A 25 12.04 24.10 -17.80
N GLU A 26 11.64 25.29 -17.37
CA GLU A 26 12.46 26.48 -17.44
C GLU A 26 13.68 26.32 -16.52
N ALA A 27 14.86 26.56 -17.09
CA ALA A 27 16.10 26.51 -16.33
C ALA A 27 16.16 27.72 -15.40
N VAL A 28 16.32 27.45 -14.11
CA VAL A 28 16.50 28.45 -13.08
C VAL A 28 17.84 28.19 -12.41
N GLU A 29 18.56 29.24 -12.08
CA GLU A 29 19.82 29.15 -11.34
C GLU A 29 19.54 28.60 -9.94
N VAL A 30 20.15 27.45 -9.61
CA VAL A 30 20.01 26.83 -8.29
C VAL A 30 21.38 26.76 -7.63
N ASP A 31 21.49 27.42 -6.48
CA ASP A 31 22.62 27.25 -5.56
C ASP A 31 22.44 25.96 -4.75
N PHE A 32 23.12 24.91 -5.18
CA PHE A 32 23.36 23.76 -4.31
C PHE A 32 24.44 24.11 -3.28
N LEU A 33 24.52 23.32 -2.22
CA LEU A 33 25.38 23.57 -1.05
C LEU A 33 26.84 23.94 -1.38
N PHE A 34 27.37 23.50 -2.54
CA PHE A 34 28.71 23.81 -3.01
C PHE A 34 28.82 24.10 -4.52
N ILE A 35 27.71 24.10 -5.26
CA ILE A 35 27.69 24.18 -6.73
C ILE A 35 26.49 25.02 -7.18
N THR A 36 26.69 25.96 -8.09
CA THR A 36 25.60 26.71 -8.73
C THR A 36 25.46 26.23 -10.17
N THR A 37 24.26 25.82 -10.58
CA THR A 37 24.02 25.34 -11.95
C THR A 37 22.58 25.61 -12.36
N ASP A 38 22.39 25.93 -13.64
CA ASP A 38 21.08 26.10 -14.25
C ASP A 38 20.42 24.74 -14.47
N VAL A 39 19.43 24.42 -13.63
CA VAL A 39 18.65 23.20 -13.74
C VAL A 39 17.16 23.52 -13.60
N PRO A 40 16.28 22.78 -14.29
CA PRO A 40 14.84 22.94 -14.07
C PRO A 40 14.44 22.66 -12.62
N LEU A 41 13.73 23.59 -11.99
CA LEU A 41 13.35 23.49 -10.58
C LEU A 41 12.54 22.21 -10.26
N ILE A 42 11.70 21.77 -11.20
CA ILE A 42 10.91 20.54 -11.03
C ILE A 42 11.77 19.29 -10.87
N LEU A 43 12.93 19.21 -11.53
CA LEU A 43 13.84 18.07 -11.37
C LEU A 43 14.38 18.01 -9.94
N VAL A 44 14.71 19.17 -9.37
CA VAL A 44 15.17 19.28 -7.97
C VAL A 44 14.07 18.81 -7.01
N ILE A 45 12.82 19.24 -7.24
CA ILE A 45 11.67 18.82 -6.42
C ILE A 45 11.44 17.31 -6.53
N LEU A 46 11.42 16.76 -7.75
CA LEU A 46 11.21 15.32 -7.96
C LEU A 46 12.28 14.48 -7.27
N ILE A 47 13.56 14.87 -7.39
CA ILE A 47 14.67 14.19 -6.71
C ILE A 47 14.53 14.30 -5.18
N SER A 48 14.14 15.47 -4.68
CA SER A 48 13.97 15.69 -3.23
C SER A 48 12.84 14.84 -2.66
N VAL A 49 11.69 14.81 -3.33
CA VAL A 49 10.54 13.97 -2.95
C VAL A 49 10.90 12.50 -3.03
N LEU A 50 11.61 12.08 -4.09
CA LEU A 50 12.08 10.71 -4.24
C LEU A 50 13.02 10.30 -3.11
N MET A 51 13.98 11.16 -2.73
CA MET A 51 14.85 10.92 -1.58
C MET A 51 14.06 10.81 -0.28
N GLY A 52 13.11 11.71 -0.04
CA GLY A 52 12.23 11.64 1.13
C GLY A 52 11.46 10.32 1.19
N ALA A 53 10.86 9.90 0.08
CA ALA A 53 10.15 8.62 -0.01
C ALA A 53 11.07 7.42 0.24
N LEU A 54 12.28 7.44 -0.33
CA LEU A 54 13.26 6.38 -0.15
C LEU A 54 13.69 6.25 1.32
N LEU A 55 13.92 7.38 2.00
CA LEU A 55 14.21 7.40 3.44
C LEU A 55 13.04 6.83 4.24
N ILE A 56 11.80 7.25 3.98
CA ILE A 56 10.62 6.75 4.69
C ILE A 56 10.49 5.23 4.52
N VAL A 57 10.61 4.71 3.30
CA VAL A 57 10.55 3.26 3.02
C VAL A 57 11.70 2.55 3.73
N GLY A 58 12.92 3.07 3.63
CA GLY A 58 14.10 2.52 4.28
C GLY A 58 13.94 2.40 5.80
N PHE A 59 13.50 3.48 6.46
CA PHE A 59 13.25 3.47 7.91
C PHE A 59 12.07 2.58 8.30
N SER A 60 11.01 2.52 7.48
CA SER A 60 9.81 1.74 7.77
C SER A 60 10.00 0.22 7.56
N PHE A 61 10.95 -0.18 6.72
CA PHE A 61 11.19 -1.58 6.37
C PHE A 61 11.49 -2.44 7.60
N SER A 62 12.35 -1.95 8.51
CA SER A 62 12.70 -2.65 9.75
C SER A 62 11.50 -2.93 10.65
N LYS A 63 10.59 -1.95 10.79
CA LYS A 63 9.37 -2.08 11.61
C LYS A 63 8.40 -3.07 10.97
N ILE A 64 8.20 -2.98 9.66
CA ILE A 64 7.36 -3.90 8.89
C ILE A 64 7.87 -5.34 9.02
N TYR A 65 9.18 -5.56 8.95
CA TYR A 65 9.77 -6.89 9.11
C TYR A 65 9.50 -7.50 10.50
N GLN A 66 9.68 -6.70 11.56
CA GLN A 66 9.36 -7.15 12.93
C GLN A 66 7.87 -7.46 13.09
N LEU A 67 7.00 -6.61 12.55
CA LEU A 67 5.55 -6.84 12.56
C LEU A 67 5.19 -8.14 11.83
N GLN A 68 5.79 -8.42 10.67
CA GLN A 68 5.54 -9.68 9.94
C GLN A 68 5.95 -10.90 10.76
N ARG A 69 7.07 -10.86 11.49
CA ARG A 69 7.51 -11.95 12.36
C ARG A 69 6.52 -12.17 13.51
N GLN A 70 6.07 -11.10 14.16
CA GLN A 70 5.06 -11.16 15.22
C GLN A 70 3.72 -11.70 14.71
N VAL A 71 3.28 -11.27 13.52
CA VAL A 71 2.07 -11.80 12.89
C VAL A 71 2.18 -13.30 12.63
N LYS A 72 3.35 -13.79 12.20
CA LYS A 72 3.59 -15.22 12.02
C LYS A 72 3.53 -15.98 13.35
N SER A 73 4.21 -15.50 14.39
CA SER A 73 4.20 -16.17 15.70
C SER A 73 2.81 -16.20 16.33
N LEU A 74 2.07 -15.08 16.27
CA LEU A 74 0.70 -15.00 16.80
C LEU A 74 -0.28 -15.90 16.03
N LYS A 75 -0.11 -16.04 14.71
CA LYS A 75 -0.92 -16.99 13.92
C LYS A 75 -0.65 -18.44 14.31
N GLU A 76 0.61 -18.78 14.55
CA GLU A 76 0.99 -20.13 14.96
C GLU A 76 0.48 -20.45 16.37
N GLU A 77 0.59 -19.52 17.32
CA GLU A 77 0.05 -19.66 18.68
C GLU A 77 -1.48 -19.83 18.67
N LYS A 78 -2.20 -19.04 17.87
CA LYS A 78 -3.65 -19.22 17.68
C LYS A 78 -4.02 -20.61 17.13
N ARG A 79 -3.22 -21.13 16.19
CA ARG A 79 -3.44 -22.49 15.64
C ARG A 79 -3.28 -23.54 16.74
N GLN A 80 -2.24 -23.44 17.55
CA GLN A 80 -1.97 -24.40 18.64
C GLN A 80 -3.04 -24.36 19.73
N ILE A 81 -3.61 -23.19 20.03
CA ILE A 81 -4.72 -23.06 21.00
C ILE A 81 -6.01 -23.68 20.44
N ASN A 82 -6.30 -23.50 19.15
CA ASN A 82 -7.49 -24.08 18.50
C ASN A 82 -7.36 -25.60 18.22
N GLU A 83 -6.14 -26.15 18.16
CA GLU A 83 -5.86 -27.59 17.95
C GLU A 83 -5.60 -28.36 19.27
N GLY A 84 -5.77 -27.73 20.44
CA GLY A 84 -5.68 -28.39 21.75
C GLY A 84 -6.81 -29.42 21.99
N PRO A 85 -6.61 -30.39 22.90
CA PRO A 85 -7.50 -31.55 23.09
C PRO A 85 -8.96 -31.24 23.50
N ASP A 86 -9.30 -29.97 23.77
CA ASP A 86 -10.64 -29.49 24.10
C ASP A 86 -11.21 -28.57 23.00
N SER A 87 -10.99 -28.89 21.71
CA SER A 87 -11.58 -28.16 20.60
C SER A 87 -13.10 -28.38 20.56
N TYR A 88 -13.86 -27.52 21.26
CA TYR A 88 -15.25 -27.28 20.90
C TYR A 88 -15.28 -26.72 19.49
N HIS A 89 -15.61 -27.60 18.55
CA HIS A 89 -15.91 -27.28 17.17
C HIS A 89 -17.18 -26.42 17.18
N LEU A 90 -17.02 -25.10 17.32
CA LEU A 90 -18.06 -24.18 16.92
C LEU A 90 -18.03 -24.20 15.38
N PRO A 91 -19.12 -24.68 14.74
CA PRO A 91 -19.21 -24.67 13.29
C PRO A 91 -18.87 -23.27 12.82
N ASP A 92 -18.02 -23.18 11.79
CA ASP A 92 -17.80 -21.94 11.07
C ASP A 92 -19.18 -21.34 10.79
N ASP A 93 -19.46 -20.20 11.42
CA ASP A 93 -20.67 -19.40 11.21
C ASP A 93 -20.54 -18.74 9.84
N ASP A 94 -20.55 -19.57 8.79
CA ASP A 94 -20.97 -19.18 7.46
C ASP A 94 -22.48 -18.96 7.56
N THR A 95 -22.84 -17.77 8.03
CA THR A 95 -24.17 -17.21 7.79
C THR A 95 -24.31 -16.92 6.29
N ASP A 96 -24.55 -17.98 5.53
CA ASP A 96 -25.14 -17.95 4.19
C ASP A 96 -26.41 -18.81 4.22
N GLU A 97 -27.44 -18.30 4.91
CA GLU A 97 -28.83 -18.73 4.72
C GLU A 97 -29.66 -17.46 4.46
N PRO A 98 -30.43 -17.45 3.36
CA PRO A 98 -31.73 -18.09 3.48
C PRO A 98 -32.12 -18.97 2.29
N HIS A 99 -32.59 -20.16 2.64
CA HIS A 99 -33.53 -20.98 1.89
C HIS A 99 -34.64 -20.18 1.18
N SER A 100 -34.93 -20.53 -0.08
CA SER A 100 -36.32 -20.61 -0.54
C SER A 100 -36.51 -21.57 -1.71
N ASN A 101 -37.40 -22.54 -1.47
CA ASN A 101 -38.21 -23.33 -2.40
C ASN A 101 -37.51 -24.39 -3.24
N ASP A 102 -37.75 -25.66 -2.88
CA ASP A 102 -38.60 -26.53 -3.70
C ASP A 102 -39.09 -27.74 -2.88
N LEU A 103 -40.35 -27.67 -2.43
CA LEU A 103 -41.14 -28.85 -2.08
C LEU A 103 -42.49 -28.72 -2.79
N ASN A 104 -42.69 -29.49 -3.87
CA ASN A 104 -43.89 -30.31 -4.02
C ASN A 104 -43.69 -31.37 -5.11
N GLY A 105 -43.51 -32.62 -4.70
CA GLY A 105 -43.37 -33.77 -5.58
C GLY A 105 -43.73 -35.07 -4.88
N SER A 106 -45.04 -35.35 -4.87
CA SER A 106 -45.72 -36.63 -4.60
C SER A 106 -45.90 -37.08 -3.14
#